data_AF-A0AAW0XT16-F1
#
_entry.id   AF-A0AAW0XT16-F1
#
_cell.length_a   1.000
_cell.length_b   1.000
_cell.length_c   1.000
_cell.angle_alpha   90.00
_cell.angle_beta   90.00
_cell.angle_gamma   90.00
#
_symmetry.space_group_name_H-M   'P 1'
#
loop_
_entity.id
_entity.type
_entity.pdbx_description
1 polymer ?
#
loop_
_entity_poly.entity_id
_entity_poly.type
_entity_poly.pdbx_seq_one_letter_code
_entity_poly.pdbx_strand_id
1 'polypeptide(L)'
;MELEITQRTVSHRVTKITKTEEYFKSSDMASTKLFGKDLSQYEDVDIDDLLEQLSPEELEMLAGEADPDDSLVPPSERNSYKCAKESTGPLNRKHLIDHINDQAINEPDRPELVPYVAGTIRGKKWVPPPPPEPQEDEDAVAQEVEVDLDEEFASVLNTATEDEIVDLAAILGFHSMMNQEQYHASLLNKGKPVGVGWGGITKATKFKALPAEPPNDTDPEESIKKLKDDDPNCKELNFNNIRTISDEQFKRLFDALEMNSKLESLSMSNVGLSDRHLDALINALVSNNTLRTLNLETNSISPAGIVRIMEALLKTHSVEEIRLANQRASVLGNKIEMQLTDIIEQNPTVLRVGIHFEFNDARNRVSKHLQKNLDTFRIGGKPRKPNRAMALLRKGIAMVCRRGSKDK
;
A
#
# COMPACT_ATOMS: atom_id res chain seq x y z
N MET A 1 45.38 -30.40 -18.60
CA MET A 1 44.94 -29.01 -18.41
C MET A 1 44.42 -28.91 -17.00
N GLU A 2 45.14 -28.16 -16.18
CA GLU A 2 44.94 -27.99 -14.74
C GLU A 2 43.55 -27.39 -14.44
N LEU A 3 42.90 -27.88 -13.38
CA LEU A 3 41.85 -27.13 -12.70
C LEU A 3 42.21 -27.09 -11.21
N GLU A 4 42.48 -25.87 -10.76
CA GLU A 4 42.89 -25.50 -9.41
C GLU A 4 41.86 -25.93 -8.37
N ILE A 5 42.31 -26.68 -7.37
CA ILE A 5 41.53 -26.96 -6.16
C ILE A 5 41.81 -25.83 -5.18
N THR A 6 40.91 -24.85 -5.10
CA THR A 6 40.95 -23.83 -4.04
C THR A 6 40.58 -24.47 -2.70
N GLN A 7 41.60 -24.80 -1.89
CA GLN A 7 41.41 -25.17 -0.49
C GLN A 7 41.04 -23.92 0.33
N ARG A 8 39.80 -23.85 0.82
CA ARG A 8 39.40 -22.86 1.83
C ARG A 8 39.82 -23.38 3.21
N THR A 9 40.89 -22.83 3.76
CA THR A 9 41.27 -22.98 5.16
C THR A 9 40.28 -22.21 6.05
N VAL A 10 39.52 -22.91 6.88
CA VAL A 10 38.67 -22.31 7.92
C VAL A 10 39.51 -22.19 9.19
N SER A 11 39.81 -20.97 9.63
CA SER A 11 40.49 -20.73 10.90
C SER A 11 39.48 -20.78 12.05
N HIS A 12 39.59 -21.77 12.92
CA HIS A 12 38.85 -21.78 14.18
C HIS A 12 39.51 -20.82 15.18
N ARG A 13 38.79 -19.77 15.57
CA ARG A 13 39.22 -18.84 16.62
C ARG A 13 38.79 -19.42 17.96
N VAL A 14 39.74 -19.93 18.74
CA VAL A 14 39.50 -20.39 20.11
C VAL A 14 39.48 -19.15 21.02
N THR A 15 38.29 -18.75 21.48
CA THR A 15 38.13 -17.75 22.53
C THR A 15 38.17 -18.46 23.88
N LYS A 16 39.22 -18.19 24.68
CA LYS A 16 39.25 -18.55 26.10
C LYS A 16 38.23 -17.71 26.84
N ILE A 17 37.22 -18.35 27.43
CA ILE A 17 36.25 -17.70 28.31
C ILE A 17 36.92 -17.53 29.67
N THR A 18 37.27 -16.29 30.02
CA THR A 18 37.60 -15.90 31.39
C THR A 18 36.31 -15.81 32.19
N LYS A 19 36.19 -16.61 33.26
CA LYS A 19 35.15 -16.48 34.29
C LYS A 19 35.20 -15.07 34.87
N THR A 20 34.11 -14.32 34.71
CA THR A 20 33.80 -13.15 35.55
C THR A 20 32.59 -13.51 36.39
N GLU A 21 32.86 -13.87 37.64
CA GLU A 21 31.86 -13.95 38.70
C GLU A 21 31.48 -12.52 39.08
N GLU A 22 30.31 -12.05 38.64
CA GLU A 22 29.65 -10.89 39.25
C GLU A 22 28.27 -11.31 39.73
N TYR A 23 28.24 -11.75 40.99
CA TYR A 23 27.01 -11.94 41.75
C TYR A 23 26.36 -10.57 42.01
N PHE A 24 25.29 -10.26 41.27
CA PHE A 24 24.35 -9.22 41.67
C PHE A 24 23.55 -9.73 42.88
N LYS A 25 24.00 -9.37 44.09
CA LYS A 25 23.14 -9.41 45.28
C LYS A 25 22.12 -8.27 45.20
N SER A 26 20.94 -8.54 44.65
CA SER A 26 19.77 -7.69 44.88
C SER A 26 19.03 -8.19 46.11
N SER A 27 19.21 -7.50 47.23
CA SER A 27 18.27 -7.53 48.35
C SER A 27 16.93 -6.95 47.89
N ASP A 28 15.84 -7.61 48.30
CA ASP A 28 14.44 -7.23 48.13
C ASP A 28 13.81 -7.51 46.75
N MET A 29 13.37 -8.76 46.55
CA MET A 29 12.26 -9.08 45.66
C MET A 29 11.28 -10.02 46.38
N ALA A 30 10.00 -9.65 46.39
CA ALA A 30 8.92 -10.49 46.89
C ALA A 30 8.95 -11.87 46.19
N SER A 31 8.66 -12.94 46.93
CA SER A 31 8.77 -14.32 46.42
C SER A 31 7.94 -14.47 45.15
N THR A 32 8.64 -14.59 44.02
CA THR A 32 7.99 -14.74 42.72
C THR A 32 7.47 -16.18 42.70
N LYS A 33 6.15 -16.35 42.57
CA LYS A 33 5.53 -17.66 42.54
C LYS A 33 5.26 -18.06 41.11
N LEU A 34 5.91 -19.13 40.64
CA LEU A 34 5.61 -19.74 39.35
C LEU A 34 4.70 -20.95 39.60
N PHE A 35 3.50 -20.94 39.02
CA PHE A 35 2.46 -21.97 39.26
C PHE A 35 2.19 -22.27 40.74
N GLY A 36 2.19 -21.24 41.59
CA GLY A 36 1.85 -21.35 43.01
C GLY A 36 2.94 -21.93 43.91
N LYS A 37 4.14 -22.23 43.39
CA LYS A 37 5.32 -22.63 44.18
C LYS A 37 6.29 -21.46 44.35
N ASP A 38 6.84 -21.30 45.55
CA ASP A 38 7.83 -20.25 45.86
C ASP A 38 9.20 -20.61 45.24
N LEU A 39 9.69 -19.76 44.33
CA LEU A 39 10.92 -19.98 43.56
C LEU A 39 12.20 -19.92 44.42
N SER A 40 12.13 -19.37 45.63
CA SER A 40 13.28 -19.27 46.55
C SER A 40 13.83 -20.62 47.02
N GLN A 41 13.05 -21.70 46.88
CA GLN A 41 13.49 -23.06 47.23
C GLN A 41 14.40 -23.68 46.17
N TYR A 42 14.51 -23.06 45.00
CA TYR A 42 15.29 -23.54 43.86
C TYR A 42 16.51 -22.65 43.56
N GLU A 43 16.71 -21.54 44.28
CA GLU A 43 17.86 -20.64 44.10
C GLU A 43 19.19 -21.27 44.55
N ASP A 44 19.15 -22.21 45.50
CA ASP A 44 20.33 -22.87 46.07
C ASP A 44 20.53 -24.32 45.56
N VAL A 45 19.79 -24.76 44.55
CA VAL A 45 19.92 -26.12 44.00
C VAL A 45 21.00 -26.13 42.92
N ASP A 46 22.03 -26.97 43.10
CA ASP A 46 23.12 -27.08 42.14
C ASP A 46 22.62 -27.75 40.84
N ILE A 47 22.78 -27.03 39.73
CA ILE A 47 22.24 -27.42 38.42
C ILE A 47 22.99 -28.65 37.90
N ASP A 48 24.29 -28.75 38.22
CA ASP A 48 25.14 -29.85 37.77
C ASP A 48 24.73 -31.19 38.44
N ASP A 49 24.36 -31.17 39.73
CA ASP A 49 23.87 -32.35 40.45
C ASP A 49 22.51 -32.87 39.91
N LEU A 50 21.65 -31.96 39.45
CA LEU A 50 20.37 -32.32 38.82
C LEU A 50 20.58 -32.93 37.43
N LEU A 51 21.56 -32.43 36.67
CA LEU A 51 21.92 -32.96 35.35
C LEU A 51 22.55 -34.36 35.45
N GLU A 52 23.30 -34.65 36.51
CA GLU A 52 23.86 -35.99 36.75
C GLU A 52 22.80 -37.05 37.13
N GLN A 53 21.66 -36.63 37.69
CA GLN A 53 20.56 -37.53 38.06
C GLN A 53 19.61 -37.87 36.91
N LEU A 54 19.65 -37.12 35.81
CA LEU A 54 18.80 -37.32 34.64
C LEU A 54 19.29 -38.48 33.78
N SER A 55 18.36 -39.30 33.30
CA SER A 55 18.68 -40.36 32.35
C SER A 55 19.10 -39.78 30.99
N PRO A 56 19.90 -40.51 30.18
CA PRO A 56 20.34 -40.01 28.87
C PRO A 56 19.20 -39.69 27.91
N GLU A 57 18.04 -40.35 28.04
CA GLU A 57 16.84 -40.05 27.26
C GLU A 57 16.15 -38.74 27.71
N GLU A 58 16.15 -38.46 29.03
CA GLU A 58 15.61 -37.20 29.55
C GLU A 58 16.51 -35.99 29.25
N LEU A 59 17.83 -36.20 29.25
CA LEU A 59 18.79 -35.19 28.78
C LEU A 59 18.59 -34.86 27.29
N GLU A 60 18.25 -35.85 26.46
CA GLU A 60 17.96 -35.63 25.03
C GLU A 60 16.63 -34.88 24.81
N MET A 61 15.60 -35.18 25.61
CA MET A 61 14.34 -34.43 25.59
C MET A 61 14.54 -32.98 26.05
N LEU A 62 15.29 -32.76 27.13
CA LEU A 62 15.59 -31.41 27.65
C LEU A 62 16.41 -30.59 26.64
N ALA A 63 17.36 -31.22 25.94
CA ALA A 63 18.13 -30.58 24.87
C ALA A 63 17.28 -30.26 23.61
N GLY A 64 16.11 -30.86 23.47
CA GLY A 64 15.16 -30.61 22.37
C GLY A 64 14.22 -29.41 22.61
N GLU A 65 14.08 -28.96 23.86
CA GLU A 65 13.27 -27.81 24.25
C GLU A 65 14.11 -26.52 24.23
N ALA A 66 14.53 -26.10 23.02
CA ALA A 66 15.24 -24.84 22.83
C ALA A 66 14.26 -23.66 22.74
N ASP A 67 14.57 -22.56 23.44
CA ASP A 67 13.80 -21.31 23.36
C ASP A 67 13.92 -20.71 21.95
N PRO A 68 12.80 -20.53 21.21
CA PRO A 68 12.84 -20.02 19.84
C PRO A 68 13.47 -18.62 19.72
N ASP A 69 13.54 -17.86 20.82
CA ASP A 69 14.04 -16.49 20.86
C ASP A 69 15.49 -16.35 21.40
N ASP A 70 16.18 -17.46 21.75
CA ASP A 70 17.56 -17.38 22.25
C ASP A 70 18.56 -16.94 21.17
N SER A 71 19.08 -15.72 21.34
CA SER A 71 20.03 -15.10 20.40
C SER A 71 21.40 -15.78 20.32
N LEU A 72 21.80 -16.58 21.33
CA LEU A 72 23.11 -17.25 21.38
C LEU A 72 23.14 -18.56 20.58
N VAL A 73 21.98 -19.16 20.29
CA VAL A 73 21.87 -20.40 19.51
C VAL A 73 21.70 -20.07 18.02
N PRO A 74 22.36 -20.77 17.08
CA PRO A 74 22.13 -20.57 15.64
C PRO A 74 20.66 -20.80 15.26
N PRO A 75 20.07 -20.03 14.33
CA PRO A 75 18.65 -20.15 13.96
C PRO A 75 18.20 -21.55 13.50
N SER A 76 19.12 -22.38 13.00
CA SER A 76 18.85 -23.77 12.60
C SER A 76 18.63 -24.72 13.78
N GLU A 77 19.09 -24.35 14.97
CA GLU A 77 19.04 -25.17 16.19
C GLU A 77 18.02 -24.66 17.21
N ARG A 78 17.33 -23.56 16.91
CA ARG A 78 16.22 -23.00 17.72
C ARG A 78 14.87 -23.70 17.51
N ASN A 79 14.87 -24.81 16.78
CA ASN A 79 13.67 -25.59 16.50
C ASN A 79 13.85 -27.00 17.04
N SER A 80 12.83 -27.52 17.72
CA SER A 80 12.80 -28.87 18.29
C SER A 80 12.84 -29.96 17.21
N TYR A 81 12.38 -29.65 15.99
CA TYR A 81 12.39 -30.62 14.89
C TYR A 81 13.77 -30.70 14.20
N LYS A 82 14.47 -31.83 14.37
CA LYS A 82 15.67 -32.19 13.60
C LYS A 82 15.32 -33.18 12.48
N CYS A 83 15.54 -32.79 11.23
CA CYS A 83 15.29 -33.66 10.08
C CYS A 83 16.38 -34.75 10.02
N ALA A 84 16.02 -36.00 10.33
CA ALA A 84 16.93 -37.15 10.25
C ALA A 84 17.15 -37.69 8.81
N LYS A 85 16.50 -37.09 7.80
CA LYS A 85 16.64 -37.52 6.41
C LYS A 85 17.88 -36.89 5.79
N GLU A 86 18.73 -37.71 5.21
CA GLU A 86 19.87 -37.24 4.42
C GLU A 86 19.40 -36.36 3.25
N SER A 87 20.21 -35.37 2.88
CA SER A 87 19.87 -34.44 1.81
C SER A 87 19.71 -35.18 0.49
N THR A 88 18.53 -35.11 -0.12
CA THR A 88 18.17 -35.81 -1.36
C THR A 88 18.79 -35.23 -2.64
N GLY A 89 19.86 -34.43 -2.52
CA GLY A 89 20.54 -33.79 -3.66
C GLY A 89 19.73 -32.66 -4.32
N PRO A 90 20.21 -32.12 -5.46
CA PRO A 90 19.50 -31.07 -6.20
C PRO A 90 18.19 -31.58 -6.79
N LEU A 91 17.12 -30.78 -6.68
CA LEU A 91 15.75 -31.14 -7.06
C LEU A 91 15.63 -31.46 -8.57
N ASN A 92 15.45 -32.74 -8.90
CA ASN A 92 15.14 -33.19 -10.25
C ASN A 92 13.62 -33.18 -10.50
N ARG A 93 13.12 -32.03 -11.00
CA ARG A 93 11.68 -31.77 -11.21
C ARG A 93 10.97 -32.83 -12.08
N LYS A 94 11.66 -33.39 -13.09
CA LYS A 94 11.08 -34.43 -13.98
C LYS A 94 10.80 -35.72 -13.20
N HIS A 95 11.80 -36.21 -12.46
CA HIS A 95 11.68 -37.42 -11.66
C HIS A 95 10.59 -37.31 -10.58
N LEU A 96 10.42 -36.12 -9.99
CA LEU A 96 9.33 -35.88 -9.02
C LEU A 96 7.96 -36.00 -9.69
N ILE A 97 7.79 -35.43 -10.89
CA ILE A 97 6.53 -35.49 -11.63
C ILE A 97 6.21 -36.94 -12.02
N ASP A 98 7.20 -37.69 -12.50
CA ASP A 98 7.03 -39.09 -12.87
C ASP A 98 6.64 -39.93 -11.64
N HIS A 99 7.31 -39.72 -10.49
CA HIS A 99 6.96 -40.42 -9.25
C HIS A 99 5.54 -40.11 -8.74
N ILE A 100 5.11 -38.86 -8.85
CA ILE A 100 3.73 -38.46 -8.46
C ILE A 100 2.70 -39.10 -9.39
N ASN A 101 2.98 -39.16 -10.68
CA ASN A 101 2.11 -39.82 -11.65
C ASN A 101 2.04 -41.32 -11.40
N ASP A 102 3.17 -41.96 -11.11
CA ASP A 102 3.22 -43.38 -10.78
C ASP A 102 2.47 -43.69 -9.48
N GLN A 103 2.58 -42.83 -8.45
CA GLN A 103 1.77 -42.96 -7.24
C GLN A 103 0.27 -42.82 -7.54
N ALA A 104 -0.12 -41.81 -8.33
CA ALA A 104 -1.52 -41.56 -8.66
C ALA A 104 -2.15 -42.71 -9.48
N ILE A 105 -1.38 -43.38 -10.34
CA ILE A 105 -1.86 -44.53 -11.12
C ILE A 105 -1.99 -45.80 -10.26
N ASN A 106 -1.08 -45.98 -9.29
CA ASN A 106 -1.00 -47.19 -8.49
C ASN A 106 -1.84 -47.14 -7.21
N GLU A 107 -2.20 -45.95 -6.71
CA GLU A 107 -3.05 -45.82 -5.53
C GLU A 107 -4.51 -46.13 -5.90
N PRO A 108 -5.13 -47.17 -5.32
CA PRO A 108 -6.49 -47.56 -5.68
C PRO A 108 -7.50 -46.51 -5.21
N ASP A 109 -8.50 -46.25 -6.07
CA ASP A 109 -9.61 -45.36 -5.74
C ASP A 109 -10.34 -45.84 -4.48
N ARG A 110 -10.58 -44.92 -3.55
CA ARG A 110 -11.33 -45.22 -2.34
C ARG A 110 -12.77 -45.59 -2.72
N PRO A 111 -13.31 -46.72 -2.22
CA PRO A 111 -14.66 -47.14 -2.58
C PRO A 111 -15.69 -46.12 -2.12
N GLU A 112 -16.48 -45.59 -3.06
CA GLU A 112 -17.61 -44.73 -2.75
C GLU A 112 -18.67 -45.51 -1.98
N LEU A 113 -19.00 -45.09 -0.76
CA LEU A 113 -20.02 -45.73 0.07
C LEU A 113 -21.42 -45.69 -0.57
N VAL A 114 -21.66 -44.71 -1.47
CA VAL A 114 -22.88 -44.56 -2.26
C VAL A 114 -22.50 -44.09 -3.68
N PRO A 115 -22.70 -44.90 -4.73
CA PRO A 115 -22.33 -44.53 -6.09
C PRO A 115 -23.08 -43.29 -6.59
N TYR A 116 -22.35 -42.35 -7.20
CA TYR A 116 -22.95 -41.19 -7.85
C TYR A 116 -23.82 -41.60 -9.05
N VAL A 117 -25.08 -41.15 -9.07
CA VAL A 117 -25.99 -41.32 -10.21
C VAL A 117 -26.32 -39.96 -10.79
N ALA A 118 -25.86 -39.70 -12.01
CA ALA A 118 -26.06 -38.45 -12.73
C ALA A 118 -27.56 -38.11 -12.83
N GLY A 119 -27.94 -36.89 -12.40
CA GLY A 119 -29.32 -36.39 -12.44
C GLY A 119 -30.13 -36.53 -11.15
N THR A 120 -29.59 -37.17 -10.11
CA THR A 120 -30.27 -37.28 -8.80
C THR A 120 -29.69 -36.26 -7.81
N ILE A 121 -30.44 -35.20 -7.49
CA ILE A 121 -30.11 -34.33 -6.35
C ILE A 121 -30.50 -35.10 -5.07
N ARG A 122 -29.53 -35.75 -4.43
CA ARG A 122 -29.75 -36.43 -3.14
C ARG A 122 -29.45 -35.44 -2.01
N GLY A 123 -30.51 -34.97 -1.36
CA GLY A 123 -30.49 -34.03 -0.24
C GLY A 123 -31.74 -33.16 -0.24
N LYS A 124 -32.22 -32.74 0.94
CA LYS A 124 -33.32 -31.74 1.01
C LYS A 124 -32.78 -30.40 0.51
N LYS A 125 -33.47 -29.75 -0.43
CA LYS A 125 -33.18 -28.37 -0.81
C LYS A 125 -33.24 -27.53 0.46
N TRP A 126 -32.13 -26.87 0.81
CA TRP A 126 -32.05 -26.07 2.02
C TRP A 126 -33.14 -25.00 2.00
N VAL A 127 -33.97 -24.98 3.04
CA VAL A 127 -34.98 -23.95 3.27
C VAL A 127 -34.49 -23.11 4.45
N PRO A 128 -34.33 -21.78 4.28
CA PRO A 128 -33.94 -20.92 5.39
C PRO A 128 -34.94 -21.06 6.54
N PRO A 129 -34.47 -21.10 7.80
CA PRO A 129 -35.37 -21.06 8.96
C PRO A 129 -36.23 -19.79 8.91
N PRO A 130 -37.50 -19.86 9.35
CA PRO A 130 -38.32 -18.66 9.50
C PRO A 130 -37.61 -17.66 10.43
N PRO A 131 -37.69 -16.35 10.15
CA PRO A 131 -37.16 -15.34 11.05
C PRO A 131 -37.75 -15.53 12.45
N PRO A 132 -36.96 -15.36 13.52
CA PRO A 132 -37.52 -15.37 14.87
C PRO A 132 -38.58 -14.26 14.97
N GLU A 133 -39.72 -14.60 15.55
CA GLU A 133 -40.74 -13.61 15.90
C GLU A 133 -40.10 -12.60 16.87
N PRO A 134 -40.31 -11.29 16.67
CA PRO A 134 -39.80 -10.30 17.61
C PRO A 134 -40.40 -10.59 18.99
N GLN A 135 -39.54 -10.86 19.97
CA GLN A 135 -39.94 -10.86 21.36
C GLN A 135 -40.35 -9.42 21.66
N GLU A 136 -41.63 -9.22 21.94
CA GLU A 136 -42.12 -7.97 22.53
C GLU A 136 -41.48 -7.87 23.92
N ASP A 137 -40.42 -7.08 24.03
CA ASP A 137 -39.88 -6.68 25.33
C ASP A 137 -40.98 -5.86 26.03
N GLU A 138 -41.75 -6.51 26.91
CA GLU A 138 -42.84 -5.88 27.69
C GLU A 138 -42.35 -4.65 28.49
N ASP A 139 -41.04 -4.54 28.75
CA ASP A 139 -40.41 -3.44 29.47
C ASP A 139 -40.18 -2.16 28.63
N ALA A 140 -40.30 -2.22 27.29
CA ALA A 140 -40.15 -1.03 26.42
C ALA A 140 -41.47 -0.25 26.23
N VAL A 141 -42.62 -0.84 26.58
CA VAL A 141 -43.95 -0.23 26.37
C VAL A 141 -44.34 0.72 27.50
N ALA A 142 -43.69 0.64 28.67
CA ALA A 142 -44.11 1.36 29.87
C ALA A 142 -43.52 2.78 30.04
N GLN A 143 -42.77 3.29 29.07
CA GLN A 143 -42.27 4.67 29.08
C GLN A 143 -42.89 5.47 27.94
N GLU A 144 -44.22 5.55 27.94
CA GLU A 144 -44.93 6.62 27.23
C GLU A 144 -44.43 7.95 27.81
N VAL A 145 -43.51 8.59 27.11
CA VAL A 145 -43.14 9.98 27.37
C VAL A 145 -44.38 10.79 27.01
N GLU A 146 -45.22 11.07 27.99
CA GLU A 146 -46.39 11.94 27.85
C GLU A 146 -45.85 13.37 27.60
N VAL A 147 -45.67 13.71 26.33
CA VAL A 147 -45.31 15.07 25.92
C VAL A 147 -46.62 15.85 25.93
N ASP A 148 -46.77 16.76 26.89
CA ASP A 148 -47.92 17.67 27.02
C ASP A 148 -47.90 18.66 25.82
N LEU A 149 -48.53 18.23 24.73
CA LEU A 149 -48.69 18.99 23.48
C LEU A 149 -50.11 19.57 23.49
N ASP A 150 -50.27 20.85 23.11
CA ASP A 150 -51.59 21.46 23.00
C ASP A 150 -52.51 20.60 22.09
N GLU A 151 -53.81 20.52 22.42
CA GLU A 151 -54.80 19.67 21.73
C GLU A 151 -54.78 19.83 20.19
N GLU A 152 -54.48 21.03 19.69
CA GLU A 152 -54.34 21.29 18.26
C GLU A 152 -53.14 20.56 17.64
N PHE A 153 -51.96 20.58 18.27
CA PHE A 153 -50.76 19.91 17.75
C PHE A 153 -50.85 18.38 17.86
N ALA A 154 -51.44 17.87 18.94
CA ALA A 154 -51.70 16.44 19.11
C ALA A 154 -52.66 15.92 18.03
N SER A 155 -53.69 16.68 17.69
CA SER A 155 -54.63 16.32 16.61
C SER A 155 -53.96 16.30 15.23
N VAL A 156 -53.04 17.23 14.97
CA VAL A 156 -52.29 17.31 13.70
C VAL A 156 -51.31 16.14 13.57
N LEU A 157 -50.56 15.81 14.62
CA LEU A 157 -49.60 14.69 14.59
C LEU A 157 -50.29 13.33 14.43
N ASN A 158 -51.47 13.15 15.04
CA ASN A 158 -52.26 11.92 14.89
C ASN A 158 -52.94 11.78 13.51
N THR A 159 -53.13 12.90 12.80
CA THR A 159 -53.76 12.92 11.47
C THR A 159 -52.74 12.95 10.34
N ALA A 160 -51.51 13.39 10.61
CA ALA A 160 -50.44 13.51 9.63
C ALA A 160 -50.00 12.15 9.07
N THR A 161 -49.69 12.13 7.78
CA THR A 161 -49.14 10.95 7.12
C THR A 161 -47.66 10.74 7.53
N GLU A 162 -47.17 9.50 7.49
CA GLU A 162 -45.76 9.21 7.82
C GLU A 162 -44.78 10.09 7.05
N ASP A 163 -45.08 10.41 5.79
CA ASP A 163 -44.20 11.20 4.93
C ASP A 163 -44.14 12.66 5.38
N GLU A 164 -45.26 13.23 5.84
CA GLU A 164 -45.31 14.58 6.42
C GLU A 164 -44.57 14.65 7.76
N ILE A 165 -44.66 13.59 8.58
CA ILE A 165 -43.94 13.50 9.87
C ILE A 165 -42.43 13.41 9.62
N VAL A 166 -42.01 12.63 8.63
CA VAL A 166 -40.63 12.48 8.18
C VAL A 166 -40.09 13.81 7.63
N ASP A 167 -40.90 14.56 6.90
CA ASP A 167 -40.54 15.90 6.40
C ASP A 167 -40.43 16.94 7.53
N LEU A 168 -41.36 16.93 8.48
CA LEU A 168 -41.28 17.78 9.68
C LEU A 168 -40.03 17.46 10.50
N ALA A 169 -39.70 16.18 10.67
CA ALA A 169 -38.49 15.77 11.38
C ALA A 169 -37.21 16.25 10.68
N ALA A 170 -37.18 16.23 9.33
CA ALA A 170 -36.07 16.75 8.56
C ALA A 170 -35.93 18.28 8.69
N ILE A 171 -37.05 19.02 8.67
CA ILE A 171 -37.08 20.49 8.88
C ILE A 171 -36.61 20.85 10.29
N LEU A 172 -37.03 20.09 11.30
CA LEU A 172 -36.65 20.26 12.71
C LEU A 172 -35.21 19.81 13.00
N GLY A 173 -34.55 19.15 12.04
CA GLY A 173 -33.15 18.73 12.16
C GLY A 173 -32.94 17.42 12.92
N PHE A 174 -33.95 16.56 13.05
CA PHE A 174 -33.85 15.24 13.68
C PHE A 174 -33.14 14.20 12.77
N HIS A 175 -31.90 14.50 12.36
CA HIS A 175 -31.12 13.63 11.49
C HIS A 175 -30.71 12.29 12.13
N SER A 176 -30.71 12.20 13.47
CA SER A 176 -30.30 11.00 14.22
C SER A 176 -31.38 9.92 14.27
N MET A 177 -32.65 10.25 14.01
CA MET A 177 -33.78 9.33 14.08
C MET A 177 -34.23 8.83 12.69
N MET A 178 -33.48 9.17 11.64
CA MET A 178 -33.88 9.00 10.24
C MET A 178 -32.71 8.47 9.41
N ASN A 179 -32.97 7.65 8.40
CA ASN A 179 -31.92 7.20 7.50
C ASN A 179 -31.40 8.33 6.61
N GLN A 180 -30.13 8.29 6.24
CA GLN A 180 -29.51 9.32 5.38
C GLN A 180 -30.25 9.48 4.04
N GLU A 181 -30.75 8.39 3.45
CA GLU A 181 -31.54 8.46 2.21
C GLU A 181 -32.90 9.13 2.40
N GLN A 182 -33.58 8.90 3.53
CA GLN A 182 -34.86 9.54 3.84
C GLN A 182 -34.66 11.03 4.12
N TYR A 183 -33.64 11.39 4.91
CA TYR A 183 -33.29 12.78 5.20
C TYR A 183 -32.99 13.57 3.92
N HIS A 184 -32.17 13.00 3.02
CA HIS A 184 -31.87 13.63 1.74
C HIS A 184 -33.08 13.66 0.79
N ALA A 185 -33.97 12.65 0.82
CA ALA A 185 -35.17 12.63 -0.01
C ALA A 185 -36.18 13.72 0.41
N SER A 186 -36.33 13.95 1.72
CA SER A 186 -37.15 15.00 2.31
C SER A 186 -36.64 16.41 1.96
N LEU A 187 -35.34 16.66 2.18
CA LEU A 187 -34.68 17.92 1.78
C LEU A 187 -34.84 18.25 0.30
N LEU A 188 -34.86 17.23 -0.56
CA LEU A 188 -34.97 17.38 -2.01
C LEU A 188 -36.42 17.33 -2.51
N ASN A 189 -37.40 17.17 -1.63
CA ASN A 189 -38.84 17.05 -1.94
C ASN A 189 -39.12 15.97 -3.01
N LYS A 190 -38.38 14.85 -2.93
CA LYS A 190 -38.42 13.76 -3.93
C LYS A 190 -39.42 12.63 -3.59
N GLY A 191 -40.18 12.79 -2.50
CA GLY A 191 -41.08 11.76 -1.97
C GLY A 191 -40.33 10.57 -1.36
N LYS A 192 -41.06 9.69 -0.66
CA LYS A 192 -40.50 8.56 0.07
C LYS A 192 -39.75 7.60 -0.87
N PRO A 193 -38.49 7.23 -0.58
CA PRO A 193 -37.82 6.17 -1.31
C PRO A 193 -38.55 4.82 -1.09
N VAL A 194 -38.87 4.12 -2.18
CA VAL A 194 -39.67 2.89 -2.18
C VAL A 194 -39.02 1.83 -1.29
N GLY A 195 -39.71 1.43 -0.22
CA GLY A 195 -39.28 0.35 0.69
C GLY A 195 -38.54 0.79 1.96
N VAL A 196 -38.57 2.08 2.30
CA VAL A 196 -37.98 2.62 3.54
C VAL A 196 -39.07 3.31 4.37
N GLY A 197 -39.78 2.55 5.22
CA GLY A 197 -40.67 3.09 6.25
C GLY A 197 -39.89 3.76 7.40
N TRP A 198 -40.57 4.28 8.41
CA TRP A 198 -39.92 4.83 9.63
C TRP A 198 -38.93 3.83 10.27
N GLY A 199 -39.26 2.53 10.25
CA GLY A 199 -38.37 1.43 10.66
C GLY A 199 -37.51 0.83 9.54
N GLY A 200 -37.33 1.54 8.42
CA GLY A 200 -36.56 1.04 7.28
C GLY A 200 -35.09 0.84 7.64
N ILE A 201 -34.54 -0.34 7.36
CA ILE A 201 -33.11 -0.60 7.57
C ILE A 201 -32.31 0.06 6.45
N THR A 202 -31.30 0.88 6.79
CA THR A 202 -30.37 1.44 5.80
C THR A 202 -29.69 0.29 5.04
N LYS A 203 -29.88 0.22 3.72
CA LYS A 203 -29.21 -0.76 2.86
C LYS A 203 -27.93 -0.14 2.30
N ALA A 204 -26.88 -0.96 2.13
CA ALA A 204 -25.68 -0.52 1.44
C ALA A 204 -26.05 -0.04 0.02
N THR A 205 -25.46 1.08 -0.40
CA THR A 205 -25.64 1.63 -1.75
C THR A 205 -25.25 0.57 -2.77
N LYS A 206 -26.18 0.21 -3.67
CA LYS A 206 -25.89 -0.75 -4.74
C LYS A 206 -24.83 -0.12 -5.66
N PHE A 207 -23.71 -0.80 -5.83
CA PHE A 207 -22.65 -0.36 -6.74
C PHE A 207 -23.24 -0.15 -8.14
N LYS A 208 -23.22 1.09 -8.63
CA LYS A 208 -23.61 1.42 -10.00
C LYS A 208 -22.48 0.95 -10.91
N ALA A 209 -22.65 -0.19 -11.56
CA ALA A 209 -21.72 -0.65 -12.58
C ALA A 209 -21.71 0.39 -13.72
N LEU A 210 -20.63 1.15 -13.81
CA LEU A 210 -20.39 2.04 -14.94
C LEU A 210 -20.01 1.18 -16.15
N PRO A 211 -20.52 1.48 -17.37
CA PRO A 211 -20.05 0.81 -18.57
C PRO A 211 -18.55 1.06 -18.73
N ALA A 212 -17.82 0.05 -19.23
CA ALA A 212 -16.41 0.23 -19.58
C ALA A 212 -16.30 1.29 -20.67
N GLU A 213 -15.45 2.30 -20.45
CA GLU A 213 -15.15 3.30 -21.47
C GLU A 213 -14.54 2.64 -22.71
N PRO A 214 -14.83 3.15 -23.91
CA PRO A 214 -14.25 2.61 -25.13
C PRO A 214 -12.71 2.71 -25.10
N PRO A 215 -11.99 1.74 -25.67
CA PRO A 215 -10.53 1.82 -25.81
C PRO A 215 -10.10 3.07 -26.59
N ASN A 216 -8.92 3.60 -26.26
CA ASN A 216 -8.32 4.70 -27.01
C ASN A 216 -7.86 4.23 -28.41
N ASP A 217 -8.39 4.86 -29.45
CA ASP A 217 -8.14 4.52 -30.87
C ASP A 217 -7.05 5.40 -31.52
N THR A 218 -6.25 6.11 -30.70
CA THR A 218 -5.18 6.96 -31.21
C THR A 218 -4.05 6.11 -31.80
N ASP A 219 -3.77 6.27 -33.11
CA ASP A 219 -2.65 5.56 -33.76
C ASP A 219 -1.29 6.16 -33.33
N PRO A 220 -0.39 5.37 -32.71
CA PRO A 220 0.93 5.83 -32.32
C PRO A 220 1.82 6.23 -33.50
N GLU A 221 1.76 5.55 -34.65
CA GLU A 221 2.65 5.83 -35.79
C GLU A 221 2.28 7.14 -36.50
N GLU A 222 0.98 7.38 -36.69
CA GLU A 222 0.50 8.64 -37.27
C GLU A 222 0.84 9.82 -36.36
N SER A 223 0.67 9.65 -35.06
CA SER A 223 0.98 10.67 -34.06
C SER A 223 2.47 11.01 -34.01
N ILE A 224 3.36 10.02 -34.11
CA ILE A 224 4.81 10.25 -34.17
C ILE A 224 5.17 11.04 -35.44
N LYS A 225 4.54 10.75 -36.58
CA LYS A 225 4.74 11.52 -37.82
C LYS A 225 4.30 12.98 -37.65
N LYS A 226 3.11 13.21 -37.08
CA LYS A 226 2.60 14.56 -36.80
C LYS A 226 3.53 15.36 -35.88
N LEU A 227 4.11 14.71 -34.88
CA LEU A 227 5.09 15.34 -33.99
C LEU A 227 6.39 15.71 -34.72
N LYS A 228 6.85 14.84 -35.61
CA LYS A 228 8.05 15.08 -36.42
C LYS A 228 7.87 16.22 -37.42
N ASP A 229 6.67 16.36 -37.96
CA ASP A 229 6.31 17.41 -38.91
C ASP A 229 5.94 18.75 -38.22
N ASP A 230 5.98 18.81 -36.87
CA ASP A 230 5.65 19.97 -36.03
C ASP A 230 4.27 20.59 -36.34
N ASP A 231 3.26 19.73 -36.47
CA ASP A 231 1.89 20.15 -36.82
C ASP A 231 1.31 21.13 -35.77
N PRO A 232 0.89 22.36 -36.15
CA PRO A 232 0.31 23.34 -35.23
C PRO A 232 -0.99 22.90 -34.55
N ASN A 233 -1.69 21.91 -35.09
CA ASN A 233 -2.92 21.38 -34.51
C ASN A 233 -2.66 20.34 -33.41
N CYS A 234 -1.45 19.78 -33.33
CA CYS A 234 -1.10 18.77 -32.33
C CYS A 234 -0.60 19.43 -31.03
N LYS A 235 -1.54 20.01 -30.27
CA LYS A 235 -1.23 20.61 -28.95
C LYS A 235 -1.32 19.61 -27.81
N GLU A 236 -2.22 18.64 -27.94
CA GLU A 236 -2.47 17.62 -26.95
C GLU A 236 -2.31 16.24 -27.58
N LEU A 237 -1.54 15.38 -26.92
CA LEU A 237 -1.32 14.01 -27.33
C LEU A 237 -1.62 13.05 -26.18
N ASN A 238 -2.55 12.13 -26.44
CA ASN A 238 -3.05 11.19 -25.45
C ASN A 238 -2.87 9.74 -25.91
N PHE A 239 -1.92 9.06 -25.29
CA PHE A 239 -1.67 7.62 -25.48
C PHE A 239 -2.11 6.77 -24.29
N ASN A 240 -3.05 7.26 -23.47
CA ASN A 240 -3.50 6.52 -22.30
C ASN A 240 -4.07 5.16 -22.67
N ASN A 241 -3.69 4.13 -21.91
CA ASN A 241 -4.12 2.73 -22.03
C ASN A 241 -3.73 2.01 -23.33
N ILE A 242 -2.83 2.59 -24.13
CA ILE A 242 -2.32 1.94 -25.35
C ILE A 242 -1.11 1.07 -24.98
N ARG A 243 -1.32 -0.25 -24.92
CA ARG A 243 -0.26 -1.23 -24.59
C ARG A 243 0.49 -1.77 -25.80
N THR A 244 0.11 -1.34 -27.01
CA THR A 244 0.67 -1.83 -28.27
C THR A 244 1.95 -1.08 -28.69
N ILE A 245 2.41 -0.11 -27.90
CA ILE A 245 3.58 0.71 -28.23
C ILE A 245 4.86 -0.12 -28.06
N SER A 246 5.69 -0.19 -29.11
CA SER A 246 6.98 -0.85 -29.07
C SER A 246 8.10 0.05 -28.50
N ASP A 247 9.17 -0.55 -28.00
CA ASP A 247 10.33 0.18 -27.47
C ASP A 247 10.96 1.12 -28.54
N GLU A 248 10.92 0.74 -29.82
CA GLU A 248 11.38 1.59 -30.92
C GLU A 248 10.48 2.80 -31.15
N GLN A 249 9.16 2.62 -31.03
CA GLN A 249 8.20 3.71 -31.13
C GLN A 249 8.39 4.73 -30.01
N PHE A 250 8.66 4.29 -28.78
CA PHE A 250 8.99 5.19 -27.67
C PHE A 250 10.23 6.04 -27.99
N LYS A 251 11.30 5.44 -28.51
CA LYS A 251 12.50 6.20 -28.90
C LYS A 251 12.19 7.25 -29.96
N ARG A 252 11.53 6.86 -31.05
CA ARG A 252 11.13 7.78 -32.12
C ARG A 252 10.22 8.90 -31.63
N LEU A 253 9.32 8.59 -30.70
CA LEU A 253 8.44 9.56 -30.06
C LEU A 253 9.24 10.60 -29.27
N PHE A 254 10.18 10.16 -28.43
CA PHE A 254 11.02 11.07 -27.64
C PHE A 254 11.99 11.88 -28.50
N ASP A 255 12.56 11.28 -29.54
CA ASP A 255 13.41 12.00 -30.50
C ASP A 255 12.59 13.07 -31.26
N ALA A 256 11.34 12.78 -31.62
CA ALA A 256 10.44 13.77 -32.23
C ALA A 256 10.05 14.88 -31.24
N LEU A 257 9.81 14.54 -29.97
CA LEU A 257 9.52 15.51 -28.91
C LEU A 257 10.68 16.47 -28.64
N GLU A 258 11.92 16.06 -28.88
CA GLU A 258 13.10 16.92 -28.74
C GLU A 258 13.05 18.14 -29.66
N MET A 259 12.55 17.96 -30.88
CA MET A 259 12.49 18.99 -31.94
C MET A 259 11.16 19.72 -32.01
N ASN A 260 10.12 19.19 -31.36
CA ASN A 260 8.77 19.72 -31.44
C ASN A 260 8.62 21.05 -30.69
N SER A 261 7.88 21.99 -31.27
CA SER A 261 7.68 23.34 -30.72
C SER A 261 6.22 23.69 -30.41
N LYS A 262 5.28 22.74 -30.58
CA LYS A 262 3.83 22.98 -30.50
C LYS A 262 3.12 22.17 -29.43
N LEU A 263 3.65 21.01 -29.06
CA LEU A 263 3.01 20.14 -28.08
C LEU A 263 3.08 20.77 -26.68
N GLU A 264 1.91 20.91 -26.06
CA GLU A 264 1.71 21.48 -24.72
C GLU A 264 1.32 20.41 -23.70
N SER A 265 0.60 19.36 -24.13
CA SER A 265 0.17 18.25 -23.27
C SER A 265 0.56 16.88 -23.82
N LEU A 266 1.25 16.09 -22.99
CA LEU A 266 1.59 14.70 -23.27
C LEU A 266 1.07 13.80 -22.14
N SER A 267 0.12 12.93 -22.47
CA SER A 267 -0.40 11.92 -21.55
C SER A 267 -0.10 10.51 -22.05
N MET A 268 0.59 9.73 -21.22
CA MET A 268 1.01 8.36 -21.50
C MET A 268 0.81 7.49 -20.25
N SER A 269 -0.42 7.40 -19.77
CA SER A 269 -0.76 6.56 -18.62
C SER A 269 -0.94 5.10 -19.03
N ASN A 270 -0.39 4.15 -18.25
CA ASN A 270 -0.57 2.70 -18.48
C ASN A 270 -0.14 2.22 -19.88
N VAL A 271 1.02 2.70 -20.34
CA VAL A 271 1.61 2.33 -21.65
C VAL A 271 2.79 1.35 -21.52
N GLY A 272 3.16 0.95 -20.30
CA GLY A 272 4.30 0.07 -20.06
C GLY A 272 5.65 0.78 -20.10
N LEU A 273 5.69 2.10 -19.84
CA LEU A 273 6.94 2.85 -19.79
C LEU A 273 7.83 2.32 -18.65
N SER A 274 9.11 2.09 -18.94
CA SER A 274 10.10 1.54 -18.00
C SER A 274 11.38 2.38 -18.03
N ASP A 275 12.30 2.10 -17.08
CA ASP A 275 13.59 2.80 -16.97
C ASP A 275 14.45 2.77 -18.25
N ARG A 276 14.23 1.80 -19.16
CA ARG A 276 14.94 1.71 -20.44
C ARG A 276 14.62 2.87 -21.39
N HIS A 277 13.44 3.47 -21.24
CA HIS A 277 12.96 4.57 -22.08
C HIS A 277 13.26 5.95 -21.49
N LEU A 278 13.69 6.00 -20.22
CA LEU A 278 13.88 7.24 -19.48
C LEU A 278 14.98 8.13 -20.05
N ASP A 279 16.06 7.54 -20.58
CA ASP A 279 17.17 8.32 -21.12
C ASP A 279 16.73 9.16 -22.32
N ALA A 280 15.93 8.58 -23.22
CA ALA A 280 15.36 9.28 -24.36
C ALA A 280 14.36 10.36 -23.92
N LEU A 281 13.47 10.03 -22.97
CA LEU A 281 12.53 11.00 -22.40
C LEU A 281 13.25 12.19 -21.72
N ILE A 282 14.31 11.93 -20.96
CA ILE A 282 15.09 12.98 -20.28
C ILE A 282 15.73 13.91 -21.29
N ASN A 283 16.33 13.37 -22.36
CA ASN A 283 16.92 14.20 -23.41
C ASN A 283 15.85 15.08 -24.08
N ALA A 284 14.69 14.50 -24.40
CA ALA A 284 13.56 15.24 -24.95
C ALA A 284 13.09 16.37 -24.01
N LEU A 285 12.95 16.09 -22.70
CA LEU A 285 12.52 17.08 -21.70
C LEU A 285 13.54 18.20 -21.44
N VAL A 286 14.82 17.97 -21.73
CA VAL A 286 15.89 18.98 -21.58
C VAL A 286 15.95 19.93 -22.76
N SER A 287 15.61 19.46 -23.96
CA SER A 287 15.59 20.30 -25.17
C SER A 287 14.23 20.99 -25.38
N ASN A 288 13.13 20.35 -24.96
CA ASN A 288 11.77 20.86 -25.18
C ASN A 288 11.38 21.96 -24.17
N ASN A 289 10.93 23.11 -24.68
CA ASN A 289 10.53 24.27 -23.87
C ASN A 289 9.02 24.57 -23.94
N THR A 290 8.25 23.80 -24.71
CA THR A 290 6.82 24.06 -24.97
C THR A 290 5.90 23.19 -24.13
N LEU A 291 6.35 22.00 -23.75
CA LEU A 291 5.56 21.08 -22.96
C LEU A 291 5.20 21.70 -21.59
N ARG A 292 3.91 21.73 -21.27
CA ARG A 292 3.35 22.28 -20.03
C ARG A 292 2.85 21.18 -19.10
N THR A 293 2.24 20.15 -19.66
CA THR A 293 1.65 19.05 -18.87
C THR A 293 2.19 17.71 -19.32
N LEU A 294 2.69 16.93 -18.35
CA LEU A 294 3.26 15.61 -18.57
C LEU A 294 2.61 14.60 -17.61
N ASN A 295 1.92 13.60 -18.17
CA ASN A 295 1.32 12.53 -17.40
C ASN A 295 1.95 11.18 -17.75
N LEU A 296 2.62 10.55 -16.78
CA LEU A 296 3.20 9.21 -16.88
C LEU A 296 2.70 8.28 -15.75
N GLU A 297 1.48 8.48 -15.27
CA GLU A 297 0.86 7.65 -14.23
C GLU A 297 0.73 6.18 -14.64
N THR A 298 0.70 5.29 -13.65
CA THR A 298 0.43 3.85 -13.87
C THR A 298 1.43 3.21 -14.83
N ASN A 299 2.72 3.50 -14.67
CA ASN A 299 3.80 2.91 -15.45
C ASN A 299 4.78 2.12 -14.55
N SER A 300 5.89 1.68 -15.12
CA SER A 300 6.93 0.88 -14.45
C SER A 300 8.24 1.67 -14.26
N ILE A 301 8.14 2.94 -13.91
CA ILE A 301 9.30 3.80 -13.65
C ILE A 301 9.78 3.57 -12.20
N SER A 302 11.09 3.41 -12.01
CA SER A 302 11.67 3.27 -10.68
C SER A 302 11.71 4.61 -9.91
N PRO A 303 11.80 4.58 -8.57
CA PRO A 303 11.97 5.80 -7.76
C PRO A 303 13.21 6.61 -8.16
N ALA A 304 14.30 5.95 -8.54
CA ALA A 304 15.50 6.61 -9.03
C ALA A 304 15.25 7.28 -10.39
N GLY A 305 14.47 6.64 -11.27
CA GLY A 305 14.04 7.22 -12.53
C GLY A 305 13.22 8.50 -12.36
N ILE A 306 12.29 8.53 -11.39
CA ILE A 306 11.48 9.71 -11.06
C ILE A 306 12.39 10.90 -10.68
N VAL A 307 13.42 10.67 -9.87
CA VAL A 307 14.38 11.73 -9.51
C VAL A 307 15.07 12.29 -10.75
N ARG A 308 15.53 11.43 -11.67
CA ARG A 308 16.18 11.86 -12.91
C ARG A 308 15.26 12.69 -13.81
N ILE A 309 13.98 12.32 -13.91
CA ILE A 309 12.98 13.11 -14.64
C ILE A 309 12.85 14.49 -13.99
N MET A 310 12.73 14.56 -12.67
CA MET A 310 12.59 15.82 -11.95
C MET A 310 13.83 16.71 -12.03
N GLU A 311 15.02 16.13 -12.06
CA GLU A 311 16.28 16.85 -12.32
C GLU A 311 16.33 17.43 -13.74
N ALA A 312 15.78 16.73 -14.72
CA ALA A 312 15.68 17.23 -16.10
C ALA A 312 14.77 18.47 -16.17
N LEU A 313 13.62 18.43 -15.48
CA LEU A 313 12.66 19.53 -15.43
C LEU A 313 13.20 20.80 -14.77
N LEU A 314 14.22 20.66 -13.91
CA LEU A 314 14.90 21.80 -13.31
C LEU A 314 15.70 22.62 -14.35
N LYS A 315 15.99 22.05 -15.53
CA LYS A 315 16.75 22.76 -16.58
C LYS A 315 15.85 23.59 -17.50
N THR A 316 14.71 23.05 -17.91
CA THR A 316 13.84 23.68 -18.93
C THR A 316 12.79 24.61 -18.35
N HIS A 317 12.37 24.41 -17.09
CA HIS A 317 11.38 25.26 -16.41
C HIS A 317 10.10 25.50 -17.25
N SER A 318 9.77 24.57 -18.15
CA SER A 318 8.64 24.66 -19.07
C SER A 318 7.40 23.94 -18.54
N VAL A 319 7.59 22.82 -17.86
CA VAL A 319 6.51 21.97 -17.34
C VAL A 319 5.93 22.57 -16.06
N GLU A 320 4.60 22.72 -16.05
CA GLU A 320 3.80 23.25 -14.95
C GLU A 320 3.13 22.13 -14.16
N GLU A 321 2.69 21.06 -14.84
CA GLU A 321 2.03 19.91 -14.22
C GLU A 321 2.74 18.61 -14.61
N ILE A 322 3.17 17.86 -13.60
CA ILE A 322 3.73 16.53 -13.77
C ILE A 322 2.94 15.51 -12.93
N ARG A 323 2.55 14.40 -13.54
CA ARG A 323 1.88 13.28 -12.86
C ARG A 323 2.69 12.00 -13.01
N LEU A 324 3.08 11.43 -11.87
CA LEU A 324 3.91 10.22 -11.77
C LEU A 324 3.34 9.22 -10.75
N ALA A 325 2.06 9.36 -10.38
CA ALA A 325 1.42 8.50 -9.39
C ALA A 325 1.27 7.06 -9.88
N ASN A 326 1.06 6.14 -8.92
CA ASN A 326 0.76 4.74 -9.17
C ASN A 326 1.81 3.98 -10.02
N GLN A 327 3.10 4.23 -9.78
CA GLN A 327 4.13 3.40 -10.43
C GLN A 327 4.13 1.99 -9.83
N ARG A 328 4.72 1.02 -10.58
CA ARG A 328 4.92 -0.36 -10.11
C ARG A 328 5.59 -0.43 -8.73
N ALA A 329 6.56 0.44 -8.47
CA ALA A 329 7.13 0.62 -7.14
C ALA A 329 6.33 1.70 -6.40
N SER A 330 5.36 1.28 -5.59
CA SER A 330 4.53 2.21 -4.82
C SER A 330 5.32 2.95 -3.73
N VAL A 331 6.37 2.32 -3.20
CA VAL A 331 7.19 2.89 -2.12
C VAL A 331 8.43 3.54 -2.73
N LEU A 332 8.54 4.87 -2.60
CA LEU A 332 9.68 5.65 -3.09
C LEU A 332 10.91 5.52 -2.17
N GLY A 333 10.66 5.48 -0.86
CA GLY A 333 11.67 5.45 0.20
C GLY A 333 12.09 6.86 0.65
N ASN A 334 12.38 7.01 1.94
CA ASN A 334 12.66 8.30 2.60
C ASN A 334 13.73 9.14 1.88
N LYS A 335 14.85 8.51 1.52
CA LYS A 335 15.97 9.19 0.86
C LYS A 335 15.54 9.81 -0.48
N ILE A 336 14.74 9.08 -1.27
CA ILE A 336 14.25 9.54 -2.57
C ILE A 336 13.22 10.65 -2.39
N GLU A 337 12.30 10.51 -1.45
CA GLU A 337 11.29 11.56 -1.17
C GLU A 337 11.92 12.87 -0.70
N MET A 338 12.95 12.81 0.15
CA MET A 338 13.69 14.00 0.58
C MET A 338 14.45 14.63 -0.59
N GLN A 339 15.11 13.84 -1.43
CA GLN A 339 15.78 14.35 -2.64
C GLN A 339 14.80 15.00 -3.61
N LEU A 340 13.64 14.38 -3.82
CA LEU A 340 12.58 14.89 -4.67
C LEU A 340 12.03 16.22 -4.12
N THR A 341 11.86 16.32 -2.80
CA THR A 341 11.47 17.57 -2.12
C THR A 341 12.48 18.69 -2.40
N ASP A 342 13.78 18.40 -2.27
CA ASP A 342 14.84 19.38 -2.53
C ASP A 342 14.85 19.86 -3.99
N ILE A 343 14.55 18.98 -4.94
CA ILE A 343 14.47 19.32 -6.38
C ILE A 343 13.22 20.18 -6.64
N ILE A 344 12.08 19.81 -6.07
CA ILE A 344 10.83 20.58 -6.23
C ILE A 344 10.99 21.99 -5.66
N GLU A 345 11.60 22.14 -4.47
CA GLU A 345 11.87 23.45 -3.86
C GLU A 345 12.75 24.37 -4.74
N GLN A 346 13.61 23.79 -5.58
CA GLN A 346 14.46 24.55 -6.50
C GLN A 346 13.71 24.99 -7.76
N ASN A 347 12.62 24.33 -8.11
CA ASN A 347 11.87 24.61 -9.33
C ASN A 347 10.75 25.65 -9.08
N PRO A 348 10.78 26.81 -9.75
CA PRO A 348 9.77 27.86 -9.56
C PRO A 348 8.55 27.73 -10.49
N THR A 349 8.57 26.85 -11.50
CA THR A 349 7.52 26.79 -12.54
C THR A 349 6.52 25.67 -12.33
N VAL A 350 6.91 24.60 -11.63
CA VAL A 350 6.01 23.50 -11.34
C VAL A 350 4.94 23.96 -10.35
N LEU A 351 3.69 23.79 -10.75
CA LEU A 351 2.49 24.14 -9.99
C LEU A 351 1.84 22.89 -9.38
N ARG A 352 1.87 21.77 -10.10
CA ARG A 352 1.18 20.53 -9.70
C ARG A 352 2.11 19.33 -9.86
N VAL A 353 2.26 18.58 -8.78
CA VAL A 353 3.04 17.34 -8.75
C VAL A 353 2.13 16.21 -8.27
N GLY A 354 1.81 15.29 -9.18
CA GLY A 354 1.07 14.05 -8.90
C GLY A 354 2.03 12.96 -8.44
N ILE A 355 2.56 13.08 -7.23
CA ILE A 355 3.37 12.05 -6.56
C ILE A 355 2.82 11.87 -5.14
N HIS A 356 2.67 10.62 -4.71
CA HIS A 356 2.29 10.31 -3.34
C HIS A 356 3.54 10.27 -2.46
N PHE A 357 3.64 11.21 -1.51
CA PHE A 357 4.68 11.22 -0.48
C PHE A 357 4.16 10.53 0.77
N GLU A 358 4.88 9.50 1.24
CA GLU A 358 4.56 8.81 2.50
C GLU A 358 4.97 9.69 3.70
N PHE A 359 6.06 10.45 3.58
CA PHE A 359 6.56 11.27 4.69
C PHE A 359 5.83 12.62 4.78
N ASN A 360 5.30 12.92 5.98
CA ASN A 360 4.53 14.15 6.22
C ASN A 360 5.37 15.43 6.03
N ASP A 361 6.66 15.40 6.39
CA ASP A 361 7.56 16.55 6.21
C ASP A 361 7.75 16.89 4.71
N ALA A 362 8.05 15.88 3.89
CA ALA A 362 8.16 16.03 2.43
C ALA A 362 6.86 16.58 1.83
N ARG A 363 5.72 15.98 2.19
CA ARG A 363 4.39 16.40 1.73
C ARG A 363 4.10 17.86 2.06
N ASN A 364 4.34 18.30 3.29
CA ASN A 364 4.07 19.66 3.73
C ASN A 364 5.00 20.68 3.06
N ARG A 365 6.29 20.36 2.90
CA ARG A 365 7.25 21.23 2.21
C ARG A 365 6.90 21.40 0.74
N VAL A 366 6.62 20.30 0.04
CA VAL A 366 6.20 20.30 -1.36
C VAL A 366 4.90 21.09 -1.51
N SER A 367 3.87 20.80 -0.72
CA SER A 367 2.59 21.54 -0.79
C SER A 367 2.77 23.04 -0.56
N LYS A 368 3.59 23.43 0.42
CA LYS A 368 3.88 24.84 0.71
C LYS A 368 4.63 25.52 -0.44
N HIS A 369 5.54 24.81 -1.10
CA HIS A 369 6.28 25.34 -2.24
C HIS A 369 5.39 25.49 -3.48
N LEU A 370 4.60 24.47 -3.79
CA LEU A 370 3.64 24.52 -4.90
C LEU A 370 2.60 25.63 -4.71
N GLN A 371 2.10 25.83 -3.48
CA GLN A 371 1.21 26.95 -3.16
C GLN A 371 1.89 28.31 -3.43
N LYS A 372 3.16 28.48 -3.06
CA LYS A 372 3.91 29.71 -3.34
C LYS A 372 4.11 29.95 -4.84
N ASN A 373 4.38 28.90 -5.62
CA ASN A 373 4.52 29.00 -7.07
C ASN A 373 3.18 29.41 -7.70
N LEU A 374 2.08 28.80 -7.26
CA LEU A 374 0.72 29.16 -7.68
C LEU A 374 0.37 30.61 -7.34
N ASP A 375 0.69 31.08 -6.13
CA ASP A 375 0.49 32.47 -5.73
C ASP A 375 1.33 33.45 -6.57
N THR A 376 2.57 33.06 -6.92
CA THR A 376 3.45 33.85 -7.78
C THR A 376 2.88 33.99 -9.19
N PHE A 377 2.36 32.89 -9.74
CA PHE A 377 1.68 32.86 -11.03
C PHE A 377 0.42 33.75 -11.01
N ARG A 378 -0.40 33.67 -9.96
CA ARG A 378 -1.63 34.47 -9.79
C ARG A 378 -1.36 35.98 -9.76
N ILE A 379 -0.27 36.42 -9.14
CA ILE A 379 0.07 37.84 -9.00
C ILE A 379 0.73 38.40 -10.28
N GLY A 380 0.94 37.57 -11.33
CA GLY A 380 1.64 37.98 -12.55
C GLY A 380 3.13 38.27 -12.34
N GLY A 381 3.68 37.85 -11.19
CA GLY A 381 5.07 38.05 -10.84
C GLY A 381 5.96 37.10 -11.62
N LYS A 382 6.97 37.61 -12.33
CA LYS A 382 8.03 36.75 -12.89
C LYS A 382 8.66 35.93 -11.75
N PRO A 383 8.98 34.64 -11.97
CA PRO A 383 9.59 33.80 -10.95
C PRO A 383 10.86 34.47 -10.42
N ARG A 384 10.91 34.73 -9.11
CA ARG A 384 12.11 35.29 -8.46
C ARG A 384 13.25 34.30 -8.64
N LYS A 385 14.30 34.68 -9.37
CA LYS A 385 15.52 33.86 -9.51
C LYS A 385 16.00 33.43 -8.12
N PRO A 386 16.44 32.17 -7.94
CA PRO A 386 16.94 31.71 -6.67
C PRO A 386 18.13 32.58 -6.23
N ASN A 387 18.02 33.17 -5.04
CA ASN A 387 19.09 33.99 -4.46
C ASN A 387 20.36 33.12 -4.33
N ARG A 388 21.43 33.42 -5.09
CA ARG A 388 22.72 32.68 -5.05
C ARG A 388 23.27 32.57 -3.62
N ALA A 389 22.99 33.56 -2.76
CA ALA A 389 23.36 33.56 -1.36
C ALA A 389 22.68 32.43 -0.55
N MET A 390 21.39 32.17 -0.78
CA MET A 390 20.67 31.09 -0.08
C MET A 390 21.09 29.70 -0.57
N ALA A 391 21.39 29.55 -1.87
CA ALA A 391 21.95 28.31 -2.41
C ALA A 391 23.34 28.00 -1.83
N LEU A 392 24.18 29.03 -1.64
CA LEU A 392 25.49 28.89 -0.99
C LEU A 392 25.36 28.60 0.51
N LEU A 393 24.39 29.23 1.21
CA LEU A 393 24.16 28.97 2.63
C LEU A 393 23.69 27.53 2.86
N ARG A 394 22.77 27.02 2.04
CA ARG A 394 22.30 25.62 2.12
C ARG A 394 23.41 24.62 1.78
N LYS A 395 24.25 24.91 0.79
CA LYS A 395 25.47 24.11 0.50
C LYS A 395 26.46 24.13 1.67
N GLY A 396 26.63 25.28 2.33
CA GLY A 396 27.47 25.41 3.53
C GLY A 396 26.95 24.58 4.69
N ILE A 397 25.65 24.66 5.00
CA ILE A 397 25.00 23.91 6.10
C ILE A 397 25.07 22.39 5.85
N ALA A 398 24.81 21.93 4.63
CA ALA A 398 24.92 20.51 4.26
C ALA A 398 26.37 19.97 4.38
N MET A 399 27.37 20.81 4.12
CA MET A 399 28.79 20.44 4.24
C MET A 399 29.23 20.37 5.71
N VAL A 400 28.69 21.23 6.58
CA VAL A 400 28.91 21.20 8.03
C VAL A 400 28.27 19.95 8.66
N CYS A 401 27.04 19.60 8.29
CA CYS A 401 26.39 18.37 8.78
C CYS A 401 27.12 17.08 8.37
N ARG A 402 27.76 17.03 7.19
CA ARG A 402 28.56 15.87 6.78
C ARG A 402 29.91 15.74 7.49
N ARG A 403 30.49 16.85 7.99
CA ARG A 403 31.74 16.81 8.76
C ARG A 403 31.52 16.35 10.20
N GLY A 404 30.37 16.65 10.81
CA GLY A 404 30.07 16.23 12.20
C GLY A 404 29.82 14.74 12.41
N SER A 405 29.73 13.92 11.35
CA SER A 405 29.46 12.48 11.45
C SER A 405 30.71 11.60 11.25
N LYS A 406 31.90 12.18 11.05
CA LYS A 406 33.16 11.44 10.88
C LYS A 406 34.12 11.52 12.07
N ASP A 407 33.80 12.33 13.08
CA ASP A 407 34.66 12.56 14.26
C ASP A 407 34.05 12.02 15.56
N LYS A 408 33.41 10.84 15.51
CA LYS A 408 33.09 10.04 16.70
C LYS A 408 33.42 8.58 16.49
#